data_AF-A0AA38BY77-F1
#
_entry.id   AF-A0AA38BY77-F1
#
_cell.length_a   1.000
_cell.length_b   1.000
_cell.length_c   1.000
_cell.angle_alpha   90.00
_cell.angle_beta   90.00
_cell.angle_gamma   90.00
#
_symmetry.space_group_name_H-M   'P 1'
#
loop_
_entity.id
_entity.type
_entity.pdbx_description
1 polymer ?
#
loop_
_entity_poly.entity_id
_entity_poly.type
_entity_poly.pdbx_seq_one_letter_code
_entity_poly.pdbx_strand_id
1 'polypeptide(L)'
;MKGDPPKKENMGFCFVEFDTPDTARSFCKQLQGTVLDGHALSLQISHPKKEAKSAHEKSLDKNKSSTKIIVRNVAFEATKKDLRQLFSPLWA
;
A
#
# COMPACT_ATOMS: atom_id res chain seq x y z
N MET A 1 -22.23 -32.74 7.05
CA MET A 1 -22.17 -31.45 7.74
C MET A 1 -22.26 -30.36 6.68
N LYS A 2 -23.40 -29.66 6.57
CA LYS A 2 -23.55 -28.50 5.66
C LYS A 2 -22.86 -27.33 6.34
N GLY A 3 -21.79 -26.81 5.75
CA GLY A 3 -21.10 -25.62 6.24
C GLY A 3 -21.99 -24.39 6.06
N ASP A 4 -22.06 -23.55 7.08
CA ASP A 4 -22.76 -22.28 7.06
C ASP A 4 -22.28 -21.38 5.90
N PRO A 5 -23.16 -20.56 5.31
CA PRO A 5 -22.78 -19.65 4.23
C PRO A 5 -21.73 -18.64 4.73
N PRO A 6 -20.78 -18.23 3.88
CA PRO A 6 -19.74 -17.30 4.26
C PRO A 6 -20.35 -15.98 4.74
N LYS A 7 -20.08 -15.65 6.00
CA LYS A 7 -20.52 -14.40 6.64
C LYS A 7 -19.89 -13.23 5.86
N LYS A 8 -20.74 -12.39 5.28
CA LYS A 8 -20.33 -11.21 4.53
C LYS A 8 -19.88 -10.13 5.53
N GLU A 9 -18.61 -10.15 5.88
CA GLU A 9 -18.01 -9.14 6.76
C GLU A 9 -17.56 -7.94 5.94
N ASN A 10 -18.01 -6.75 6.32
CA ASN A 10 -17.56 -5.49 5.76
C ASN A 10 -16.06 -5.28 6.07
N MET A 11 -15.27 -4.95 5.05
CA MET A 11 -13.80 -4.87 5.11
C MET A 11 -13.25 -3.68 5.92
N GLY A 12 -14.07 -3.02 6.74
CA GLY A 12 -13.63 -1.93 7.63
C GLY A 12 -13.26 -0.61 6.94
N PHE A 13 -13.68 -0.39 5.70
CA PHE A 13 -13.48 0.88 4.99
C PHE A 13 -14.72 1.29 4.20
N CYS A 14 -14.86 2.60 3.97
CA CYS A 14 -15.91 3.19 3.14
C CYS A 14 -15.36 4.41 2.38
N PHE A 15 -16.12 4.85 1.37
CA PHE A 15 -15.88 6.10 0.66
C PHE A 15 -17.03 7.05 0.95
N VAL A 16 -16.69 8.31 1.20
CA VAL A 16 -17.66 9.38 1.45
C VAL A 16 -17.41 10.46 0.40
N GLU A 17 -18.48 10.86 -0.28
CA GLU A 17 -18.45 11.94 -1.27
C GLU A 17 -18.94 13.23 -0.60
N PHE A 18 -18.24 14.33 -0.89
CA PHE A 18 -18.56 15.65 -0.39
C PHE A 18 -18.87 16.57 -1.57
N ASP A 19 -19.76 17.53 -1.34
CA ASP A 19 -20.15 18.53 -2.35
C ASP A 19 -18.95 19.36 -2.83
N THR A 20 -17.99 19.64 -1.94
CA THR A 20 -16.80 20.43 -2.27
C THR A 20 -15.50 19.75 -1.82
N PRO A 21 -14.39 19.94 -2.56
CA PRO A 21 -13.09 19.39 -2.16
C PRO A 21 -12.52 20.04 -0.90
N ASP A 22 -12.92 21.27 -0.58
CA ASP A 22 -12.46 21.98 0.61
C ASP A 22 -13.08 21.38 1.89
N THR A 23 -14.38 21.11 1.86
CA THR A 23 -15.07 20.44 2.97
C THR A 23 -14.51 19.04 3.23
N ALA A 24 -14.21 18.27 2.18
CA ALA A 24 -13.54 16.97 2.31
C ALA A 24 -12.16 17.07 3.00
N ARG A 25 -11.35 18.07 2.63
CA ARG A 25 -10.03 18.30 3.25
C ARG A 25 -10.14 18.72 4.70
N SER A 26 -11.08 19.60 5.01
CA SER A 26 -11.34 20.06 6.37
C SER A 26 -11.80 18.89 7.25
N PHE A 27 -12.74 18.08 6.77
CA PHE A 27 -13.23 16.88 7.44
C PHE A 27 -12.12 15.86 7.70
N CYS A 28 -11.27 15.60 6.70
CA CYS A 28 -10.13 14.70 6.83
C CYS A 28 -9.16 15.17 7.92
N LYS A 29 -8.92 16.47 8.07
CA LYS A 29 -8.05 17.00 9.13
C LYS A 29 -8.68 16.92 10.52
N GLN A 30 -9.99 17.16 10.60
CA GLN A 30 -10.70 17.23 11.89
C GLN A 30 -10.95 15.85 12.51
N LEU A 31 -11.27 14.85 11.68
CA LEU A 31 -11.69 13.53 12.17
C LEU A 31 -10.61 12.45 12.05
N GLN A 32 -9.42 12.81 11.58
CA GLN A 32 -8.28 11.89 11.58
C GLN A 32 -7.98 11.43 13.01
N GLY A 33 -7.97 10.12 13.23
CA GLY A 33 -7.66 9.54 14.52
C GLY A 33 -8.79 9.61 15.56
N THR A 34 -9.99 10.07 15.19
CA THR A 34 -11.16 9.95 16.06
C THR A 34 -11.46 8.47 16.31
N VAL A 35 -11.79 8.10 17.55
CA VAL A 35 -12.11 6.72 17.89
C VAL A 35 -13.60 6.47 17.71
N LEU A 36 -13.94 5.50 16.87
CA LEU A 36 -15.30 5.01 16.65
C LEU A 36 -15.33 3.51 17.00
N ASP A 37 -16.21 3.11 17.92
CA ASP A 37 -16.33 1.71 18.38
C ASP A 37 -14.97 1.06 18.73
N GLY A 38 -14.11 1.82 19.43
CA GLY A 38 -12.77 1.36 19.83
C GLY A 38 -11.71 1.35 18.73
N HIS A 39 -12.05 1.78 17.51
CA HIS A 39 -11.12 1.85 16.37
C HIS A 39 -10.83 3.30 15.98
N ALA A 40 -9.55 3.66 15.89
CA ALA A 40 -9.15 4.98 15.39
C ALA A 40 -9.39 5.06 13.88
N LEU A 41 -10.16 6.06 13.45
CA LEU A 41 -10.46 6.31 12.05
C LEU A 41 -9.20 6.80 11.32
N SER A 42 -8.98 6.24 10.13
CA SER A 42 -7.96 6.69 9.18
C SER A 42 -8.66 7.21 7.92
N LEU A 43 -8.59 8.52 7.71
CA LEU A 43 -9.19 9.22 6.59
C LEU A 43 -8.09 9.59 5.58
N GLN A 44 -8.38 9.41 4.31
CA GLN A 44 -7.53 9.86 3.21
C GLN A 44 -8.38 10.45 2.10
N ILE A 45 -7.88 11.51 1.46
CA ILE A 45 -8.52 12.05 0.26
C ILE A 45 -8.39 11.01 -0.85
N SER A 46 -9.54 10.58 -1.37
CA SER A 46 -9.60 9.65 -2.49
C SER A 46 -8.96 10.32 -3.72
N HIS A 47 -7.91 9.69 -4.24
CA HIS A 47 -7.40 10.06 -5.55
C HIS A 47 -8.28 9.36 -6.59
N PRO A 48 -8.98 10.09 -7.46
CA PRO A 48 -9.64 9.46 -8.58
C PRO A 48 -8.57 8.66 -9.32
N LYS A 49 -8.85 7.39 -9.58
CA LYS A 49 -8.03 6.56 -10.47
C LYS A 49 -8.03 7.26 -11.83
N LYS A 50 -7.09 8.19 -12.03
CA LYS A 50 -6.58 8.49 -13.36
C LYS A 50 -6.14 7.15 -13.88
N GLU A 51 -6.75 6.76 -14.99
CA GLU A 51 -6.53 5.52 -15.71
C GLU A 51 -5.08 5.06 -15.56
N ALA A 52 -4.90 3.80 -15.21
CA ALA A 52 -3.63 3.14 -14.91
C ALA A 52 -2.54 3.43 -15.96
N LYS A 53 -1.86 4.57 -15.83
CA LYS A 53 -0.68 4.92 -16.58
C LYS A 53 0.37 5.34 -15.56
N SER A 54 1.37 4.46 -15.41
CA SER A 54 2.63 4.66 -14.68
C SER A 54 2.57 4.81 -13.15
N ALA A 55 2.13 3.76 -12.46
CA ALA A 55 2.51 3.52 -11.05
C ALA A 55 3.89 2.83 -10.95
N HIS A 56 4.89 3.26 -11.72
CA HIS A 56 6.22 2.62 -11.73
C HIS A 56 7.40 3.52 -11.34
N GLU A 57 7.16 4.78 -10.99
CA GLU A 57 8.25 5.75 -10.80
C GLU A 57 8.12 6.66 -9.57
N LYS A 58 7.38 6.25 -8.53
CA LYS A 58 7.38 7.01 -7.26
C LYS A 58 7.34 6.09 -6.05
N SER A 59 8.53 5.66 -5.63
CA SER A 59 8.88 5.31 -4.24
C SER A 59 10.31 4.74 -4.23
N LEU A 60 11.30 5.58 -4.55
CA LEU A 60 12.61 5.43 -3.94
C LEU A 60 12.55 6.27 -2.65
N ASP A 61 11.76 5.80 -1.69
CA ASP A 61 11.76 6.30 -0.32
C ASP A 61 13.12 5.97 0.30
N LYS A 62 14.06 6.92 0.22
CA LYS A 62 15.44 6.84 0.71
C LYS A 62 15.56 6.77 2.25
N ASN A 63 14.56 6.25 2.98
CA ASN A 63 14.63 6.26 4.44
C ASN A 63 13.83 5.14 5.12
N LYS A 64 14.03 3.90 4.69
CA LYS A 64 13.76 2.72 5.52
C LYS A 64 14.97 1.81 5.44
N SER A 65 15.63 1.58 6.58
CA SER A 65 16.61 0.50 6.70
C SER A 65 15.92 -0.80 6.32
N SER A 66 16.16 -1.27 5.11
CA SER A 66 15.54 -2.46 4.53
C SER A 66 16.65 -3.38 4.06
N THR A 67 16.65 -4.59 4.58
CA THR A 67 17.55 -5.68 4.16
C THR A 67 17.09 -6.33 2.84
N LYS A 68 16.08 -5.76 2.17
CA LYS A 68 15.52 -6.28 0.91
C LYS A 68 16.00 -5.44 -0.28
N ILE A 69 16.64 -6.11 -1.24
CA ILE A 69 17.12 -5.53 -2.50
C ILE A 69 16.29 -6.09 -3.67
N ILE A 70 15.97 -5.24 -4.66
CA ILE A 70 15.28 -5.62 -5.89
C ILE A 70 16.24 -5.40 -7.06
N VAL A 71 16.53 -6.46 -7.81
CA VAL A 71 17.41 -6.42 -8.98
C VAL A 71 16.56 -6.56 -10.24
N ARG A 72 16.70 -5.63 -11.17
CA ARG A 72 15.99 -5.60 -12.47
C ARG A 72 16.97 -5.83 -13.60
N ASN A 73 16.46 -6.14 -14.79
CA ASN A 73 17.27 -6.40 -15.99
C ASN A 73 18.22 -7.60 -15.83
N VAL A 74 17.73 -8.66 -15.18
CA VAL A 74 18.46 -9.94 -15.07
C VAL A 74 18.17 -10.75 -16.33
N ALA A 75 19.22 -11.25 -16.99
CA ALA A 75 19.08 -12.12 -18.14
C ALA A 75 18.30 -13.39 -17.77
N PHE A 76 17.48 -13.91 -18.69
CA PHE A 76 16.63 -15.10 -18.43
C PHE A 76 17.43 -16.36 -18.09
N GLU A 77 18.68 -16.45 -18.56
CA GLU A 77 19.60 -17.55 -18.30
C GLU A 77 20.22 -17.49 -16.90
N ALA A 78 20.18 -16.33 -16.25
CA ALA A 78 20.81 -16.15 -14.95
C ALA A 78 20.08 -16.95 -13.86
N THR A 79 20.85 -17.66 -13.05
CA THR A 79 20.31 -18.52 -12.01
C THR A 79 20.38 -17.87 -10.63
N LYS A 80 19.64 -18.46 -9.67
CA LYS A 80 19.67 -18.04 -8.26
C LYS A 80 21.08 -18.14 -7.65
N LYS A 81 21.94 -19.04 -8.14
CA LYS A 81 23.32 -19.18 -7.66
C LYS A 81 24.16 -17.97 -8.07
N ASP A 82 24.03 -17.51 -9.32
CA ASP A 82 24.77 -16.37 -9.86
C ASP A 82 24.46 -15.09 -9.08
N LEU A 83 23.17 -14.84 -8.81
CA LEU A 83 22.75 -13.70 -7.98
C LEU A 83 23.29 -13.81 -6.55
N ARG A 84 23.23 -14.99 -5.92
CA ARG A 84 23.73 -15.17 -4.55
C ARG A 84 25.23 -14.96 -4.44
N GLN A 85 26.00 -15.46 -5.40
CA GLN A 85 27.44 -15.27 -5.44
C GLN A 85 27.80 -13.79 -5.66
N LEU A 86 27.13 -13.12 -6.60
CA LEU A 86 27.36 -11.71 -6.90
C LEU A 86 27.14 -10.80 -5.67
N PHE A 87 26.07 -11.05 -4.91
CA PHE A 87 25.74 -10.24 -3.74
C PHE A 87 26.37 -10.74 -2.43
N SER A 88 27.04 -11.90 -2.41
CA SER A 88 27.69 -12.48 -1.22
C SER A 88 28.55 -11.50 -0.39
N PRO A 89 29.40 -10.64 -0.97
CA PRO A 89 30.23 -9.72 -0.19
C PRO A 89 29.47 -8.53 0.41
N LEU A 90 28.20 -8.33 0.04
CA LEU A 90 27.38 -7.20 0.52
C LEU A 90 26.54 -7.54 1.76
N TRP A 91 26.45 -8.82 2.14
CA TRP A 91 25.69 -9.29 3.31
C TRP A 91 26.50 -10.18 4.26
N ALA A 92 27.82 -10.20 4.11
CA ALA A 92 28.74 -10.85 5.04
C ALA A 92 28.89 -10.08 6.36
#